data_AF-A0A9D2C0S1-F1
#
_entry.id   AF-A0A9D2C0S1-F1
#
_cell.length_a   1.000
_cell.length_b   1.000
_cell.length_c   1.000
_cell.angle_alpha   90.00
_cell.angle_beta   90.00
_cell.angle_gamma   90.00
#
_symmetry.space_group_name_H-M   'P 1'
#
loop_
_entity.id
_entity.type
_entity.pdbx_description
1 polymer ?
#
loop_
_entity_poly.entity_id
_entity_poly.type
_entity_poly.pdbx_seq_one_letter_code
_entity_poly.pdbx_strand_id
1 'polypeptide(L)'
;MENKRRTFFRRLAVWVAGAIYLLAVVGATVYSQTGYIESLPLVTLAMVDGNSVPNEAIVDLPDGSRVLNYVEQENGPWGKRYILRQRQMTSRRKADENHTLAYDMNEFYWPVATSVSGDLYLDGIEVRLS
;
A
#
# COMPACT_ATOMS: atom_id res chain seq x y z
N MET A 1 26.11 -50.72 -19.24
CA MET A 1 24.82 -50.02 -19.48
C MET A 1 24.29 -49.29 -18.24
N GLU A 2 24.69 -49.70 -17.03
CA GLU A 2 24.23 -49.17 -15.74
C GLU A 2 24.52 -47.67 -15.52
N ASN A 3 25.72 -47.19 -15.89
CA ASN A 3 26.09 -45.77 -15.78
C ASN A 3 25.26 -44.81 -16.65
N LYS A 4 24.76 -45.27 -17.82
CA LYS A 4 23.87 -44.47 -18.69
C LYS A 4 22.47 -44.31 -18.08
N ARG A 5 21.93 -45.37 -17.45
CA ARG A 5 20.64 -45.30 -16.75
C ARG A 5 20.71 -44.38 -15.53
N ARG A 6 21.78 -44.49 -14.74
CA ARG A 6 21.98 -43.67 -13.52
C ARG A 6 22.13 -42.17 -13.83
N THR A 7 22.84 -41.82 -14.91
CA THR A 7 22.95 -40.44 -15.39
C THR A 7 21.64 -39.90 -15.97
N PHE A 8 20.86 -40.75 -16.66
CA PHE A 8 19.51 -40.39 -17.12
C PHE A 8 18.55 -40.09 -15.97
N PHE A 9 18.45 -40.96 -14.96
CA PHE A 9 17.58 -40.74 -13.79
C PHE A 9 17.99 -39.50 -12.99
N ARG A 10 19.30 -39.24 -12.84
CA ARG A 10 19.77 -38.01 -12.17
C ARG A 10 19.37 -36.76 -12.95
N ARG A 11 19.49 -36.78 -14.27
CA ARG A 11 19.05 -35.67 -15.13
C ARG A 11 17.53 -35.46 -15.03
N LEU A 12 16.75 -36.54 -15.07
CA LEU A 12 15.30 -36.49 -14.92
C LEU A 12 14.89 -35.88 -13.56
N ALA A 13 15.53 -36.31 -12.47
CA ALA A 13 15.27 -35.75 -11.14
C ALA A 13 15.57 -34.25 -11.06
N VAL A 14 16.67 -33.78 -11.68
CA VAL A 14 17.00 -32.35 -11.76
C VAL A 14 15.94 -31.58 -12.57
N TRP A 15 15.49 -32.13 -13.69
CA TRP A 15 14.43 -31.52 -14.50
C TRP A 15 13.10 -31.44 -13.73
N VAL A 16 12.73 -32.50 -13.02
CA VAL A 16 11.51 -32.51 -12.20
C VAL A 16 11.61 -31.51 -11.04
N ALA A 17 12.73 -31.47 -10.33
CA ALA A 17 12.96 -30.49 -9.27
C ALA A 17 12.92 -29.04 -9.81
N GLY A 18 13.53 -28.81 -10.98
CA GLY A 18 13.46 -27.51 -11.67
C GLY A 18 12.04 -27.13 -12.08
N ALA A 19 11.25 -28.08 -12.58
CA ALA A 19 9.86 -27.84 -12.94
C ALA A 19 8.99 -27.52 -11.71
N ILE A 20 9.16 -28.24 -10.61
CA ILE A 20 8.45 -27.97 -9.34
C ILE A 20 8.83 -26.58 -8.82
N TYR A 21 10.12 -26.24 -8.83
CA TYR A 21 10.59 -24.91 -8.42
C TYR A 21 9.98 -23.80 -9.29
N LEU A 22 9.97 -23.97 -10.61
CA LEU A 22 9.36 -23.02 -11.54
C LEU A 22 7.88 -22.82 -11.23
N LEU A 23 7.12 -23.91 -11.02
CA LEU A 23 5.70 -23.84 -10.68
C LEU A 23 5.47 -23.09 -9.36
N ALA A 24 6.31 -23.32 -8.35
CA ALA A 24 6.23 -22.61 -7.08
C ALA A 24 6.47 -21.10 -7.25
N VAL A 25 7.48 -20.71 -8.05
CA VAL A 25 7.77 -19.29 -8.34
C VAL A 25 6.64 -18.62 -9.11
N VAL A 26 6.07 -19.30 -10.11
CA VAL A 26 4.91 -18.78 -10.85
C VAL A 26 3.73 -18.60 -9.90
N GLY A 27 3.43 -19.60 -9.07
CA GLY A 27 2.36 -19.52 -8.08
C GLY A 27 2.55 -18.37 -7.08
N ALA A 28 3.77 -18.20 -6.56
CA ALA A 28 4.10 -17.09 -5.66
C ALA A 28 3.97 -15.72 -6.35
N THR A 29 4.34 -15.63 -7.62
CA THR A 29 4.24 -14.39 -8.41
C THR A 29 2.79 -14.02 -8.70
N VAL A 30 1.96 -14.99 -9.08
CA VAL A 30 0.52 -14.78 -9.28
C VAL A 30 -0.13 -14.35 -7.96
N TYR A 31 0.20 -15.02 -6.85
CA TYR A 31 -0.32 -14.66 -5.53
C TYR A 31 0.09 -13.23 -5.11
N SER A 32 1.35 -12.85 -5.31
CA SER A 32 1.82 -11.51 -4.93
C SER A 32 1.21 -10.40 -5.78
N GLN A 33 0.98 -10.64 -7.08
CA GLN A 33 0.43 -9.64 -7.99
C GLN A 33 -1.10 -9.51 -7.93
N THR A 34 -1.81 -10.62 -7.74
CA THR A 34 -3.28 -10.65 -7.77
C THR A 34 -3.86 -10.80 -6.37
N GLY A 35 -3.71 -11.96 -5.74
CA GLY A 35 -4.35 -12.27 -4.46
C GLY A 35 -3.98 -11.31 -3.32
N TYR A 36 -2.69 -10.99 -3.17
CA TYR A 36 -2.24 -10.09 -2.11
C TYR A 36 -2.69 -8.65 -2.37
N ILE A 37 -2.33 -8.07 -3.52
CA ILE A 37 -2.62 -6.66 -3.83
C ILE A 37 -4.12 -6.40 -3.95
N GLU A 38 -4.89 -7.27 -4.59
CA GLU A 38 -6.34 -7.06 -4.77
C GLU A 38 -7.14 -7.12 -3.47
N SER A 39 -6.60 -7.78 -2.44
CA SER A 39 -7.21 -7.82 -1.11
C SER A 39 -7.05 -6.50 -0.33
N LEU A 40 -6.15 -5.62 -0.76
CA LEU A 40 -5.87 -4.37 -0.06
C LEU A 40 -6.92 -3.29 -0.39
N PRO A 41 -7.29 -2.45 0.61
CA PRO A 41 -8.10 -1.26 0.38
C PRO A 41 -7.47 -0.35 -0.67
N LEU A 42 -8.27 0.10 -1.63
CA LEU A 42 -7.90 1.07 -2.65
C LEU A 42 -7.94 2.48 -2.05
N VAL A 43 -6.89 3.27 -2.25
CA VAL A 43 -6.83 4.67 -1.82
C VAL A 43 -6.66 5.60 -3.02
N THR A 44 -7.41 6.70 -3.03
CA THR A 44 -7.20 7.81 -3.95
C THR A 44 -6.33 8.86 -3.27
N LEU A 45 -5.30 9.31 -3.97
CA LEU A 45 -4.35 10.28 -3.45
C LEU A 45 -4.56 11.66 -4.08
N ALA A 46 -4.33 12.69 -3.28
CA ALA A 46 -4.12 14.05 -3.75
C ALA A 46 -2.78 14.59 -3.25
N MET A 47 -2.12 15.39 -4.07
CA MET A 47 -0.93 16.12 -3.65
C MET A 47 -1.36 17.35 -2.85
N VAL A 48 -0.60 17.65 -1.81
CA VAL A 48 -0.77 18.86 -1.01
C VAL A 48 0.09 19.96 -1.61
N ASP A 49 -0.50 21.15 -1.80
CA ASP A 49 0.25 22.35 -2.21
C ASP A 49 0.48 23.24 -0.98
N GLY A 50 1.72 23.22 -0.48
CA GLY A 50 2.10 23.92 0.75
C GLY A 50 1.31 23.42 1.97
N ASN A 51 0.48 24.29 2.53
CA ASN A 51 -0.36 23.99 3.68
C ASN A 51 -1.85 23.80 3.33
N SER A 52 -2.20 23.78 2.03
CA SER A 52 -3.57 23.63 1.57
C SER A 52 -3.91 22.15 1.36
N VAL A 53 -4.79 21.61 2.20
CA VAL A 53 -5.25 20.22 2.09
C VAL A 53 -6.70 20.15 1.60
N PRO A 54 -7.04 19.17 0.74
CA PRO A 54 -8.42 18.91 0.35
C PRO A 54 -9.26 18.48 1.55
N ASN A 55 -10.49 18.99 1.64
CA ASN A 55 -11.41 18.73 2.74
C ASN A 55 -11.77 17.24 2.84
N GLU A 56 -11.78 16.52 1.72
CA GLU A 56 -12.07 15.09 1.65
C GLU A 56 -11.02 14.23 2.36
N ALA A 57 -9.79 14.72 2.49
CA ALA A 57 -8.73 14.00 3.19
C ALA A 57 -8.80 14.13 4.73
N ILE A 58 -9.68 15.02 5.22
CA ILE A 58 -9.85 15.30 6.65
C ILE A 58 -10.96 14.41 7.18
N VAL A 59 -10.64 13.61 8.21
CA VAL A 59 -11.59 12.72 8.87
C VAL A 59 -11.85 13.21 10.29
N ASP A 60 -13.14 13.31 10.61
CA ASP A 60 -13.65 13.49 11.96
C ASP A 60 -13.65 12.13 12.69
N LEU A 61 -12.85 12.02 13.74
CA LEU A 61 -12.85 10.83 14.60
C LEU A 61 -13.97 10.90 15.64
N PRO A 62 -14.40 9.75 16.20
CA PRO A 62 -15.47 9.70 17.20
C PRO A 62 -15.20 10.50 18.48
N ASP A 63 -13.93 10.76 18.78
CA ASP A 63 -13.48 11.57 19.93
C ASP A 63 -13.57 13.09 19.67
N GLY A 64 -14.03 13.50 18.49
CA GLY A 64 -14.12 14.90 18.06
C GLY A 64 -12.81 15.49 17.58
N SER A 65 -11.71 14.72 17.59
CA SER A 65 -10.47 15.12 16.94
C SER A 65 -10.61 15.00 15.42
N ARG A 66 -9.80 15.78 14.71
CA ARG A 66 -9.69 15.64 13.26
C ARG A 66 -8.29 15.27 12.87
N VAL A 67 -8.24 14.28 12.01
CA VAL A 67 -7.00 13.75 11.47
C VAL A 67 -6.98 13.91 9.97
N LEU A 68 -5.78 14.04 9.45
CA LEU A 68 -5.52 13.95 8.04
C LEU A 68 -4.98 12.55 7.75
N ASN A 69 -5.61 11.87 6.80
CA ASN A 69 -5.09 10.62 6.30
C ASN A 69 -4.06 10.89 5.21
N TYR A 70 -2.94 10.20 5.29
CA TYR A 70 -1.87 10.30 4.30
C TYR A 70 -1.20 8.96 4.08
N VAL A 71 -0.42 8.86 3.01
CA VAL A 71 0.19 7.60 2.64
C VAL A 71 1.70 7.71 2.66
N GLU A 72 2.32 6.82 3.43
CA GLU A 72 3.77 6.63 3.47
C GLU A 72 4.16 5.40 2.65
N GLN A 73 5.30 5.48 1.98
CA GLN A 73 5.87 4.34 1.26
C GLN A 73 6.88 3.62 2.15
N GLU A 74 6.69 2.31 2.32
CA GLU A 74 7.60 1.44 3.06
C GLU A 74 8.10 0.28 2.18
N ASN A 75 9.11 -0.45 2.67
CA ASN A 75 9.52 -1.71 2.05
C ASN A 75 8.64 -2.86 2.58
N GLY A 76 8.00 -3.58 1.68
CA GLY A 76 7.16 -4.74 1.96
C GLY A 76 7.74 -6.05 1.44
N PRO A 77 7.06 -7.19 1.68
CA PRO A 77 7.53 -8.52 1.31
C PRO A 77 7.70 -8.72 -0.20
N TRP A 78 6.95 -7.96 -1.00
CA TRP A 78 6.86 -8.09 -2.46
C TRP A 78 7.34 -6.85 -3.21
N GLY A 79 8.01 -5.91 -2.53
CA GLY A 79 8.46 -4.64 -3.13
C GLY A 79 8.08 -3.45 -2.26
N LYS A 80 7.66 -2.36 -2.88
CA LYS A 80 7.15 -1.20 -2.13
C LYS A 80 5.72 -1.47 -1.67
N ARG A 81 5.42 -1.09 -0.43
CA ARG A 81 4.06 -1.08 0.12
C ARG A 81 3.69 0.33 0.55
N TYR A 82 2.39 0.57 0.66
CA TYR A 82 1.85 1.88 1.01
C TYR A 82 1.04 1.73 2.28
N ILE A 83 1.38 2.52 3.30
CA ILE A 83 0.75 2.46 4.60
C ILE A 83 -0.08 3.73 4.79
N LEU A 84 -1.35 3.55 5.14
CA LEU A 84 -2.22 4.65 5.54
C LEU A 84 -1.80 5.11 6.94
N ARG A 85 -1.51 6.39 7.07
CA ARG A 85 -1.13 7.04 8.31
C ARG A 85 -2.06 8.17 8.67
N GLN A 86 -2.21 8.42 9.97
CA GLN A 86 -3.04 9.50 10.49
C GLN A 86 -2.20 10.54 11.20
N ARG A 87 -2.42 11.82 10.85
CA ARG A 87 -1.80 12.95 11.55
C ARG A 87 -2.88 13.85 12.12
N GLN A 88 -2.80 14.13 13.42
CA GLN A 88 -3.73 15.04 14.07
C GLN A 88 -3.56 16.48 13.56
N MET A 89 -4.69 17.15 13.32
CA MET A 89 -4.72 18.55 12.91
C MET A 89 -5.13 19.45 14.09
N THR A 90 -4.21 20.26 14.59
CA THR A 90 -4.48 21.11 15.76
C THR A 90 -4.81 22.57 15.40
N SER A 91 -4.22 23.11 14.33
CA SER A 91 -4.32 24.49 13.89
C SER A 91 -4.67 24.55 12.40
N ARG A 92 -5.81 25.16 12.11
CA ARG A 92 -6.38 25.16 10.76
C ARG A 92 -7.35 26.30 10.53
N ARG A 93 -7.55 26.62 9.26
CA ARG A 93 -8.53 27.60 8.80
C ARG A 93 -9.13 27.15 7.47
N LYS A 94 -10.44 27.25 7.33
CA LYS A 94 -11.10 27.02 6.04
C LYS A 94 -10.53 27.99 5.00
N ALA A 95 -10.00 27.47 3.90
CA ALA A 95 -9.45 28.27 2.80
C ALA A 95 -10.58 28.63 1.83
N ASP A 96 -11.25 27.60 1.33
CA ASP A 96 -12.38 27.68 0.40
C ASP A 96 -13.38 26.54 0.65
N GLU A 97 -14.29 26.27 -0.29
CA GLU A 97 -15.30 25.22 -0.16
C GLU A 97 -14.72 23.80 -0.16
N ASN A 98 -13.58 23.60 -0.82
CA ASN A 98 -12.94 22.30 -1.05
C ASN A 98 -11.61 22.13 -0.31
N HIS A 99 -11.03 23.22 0.22
CA HIS A 99 -9.72 23.19 0.88
C HIS A 99 -9.71 23.82 2.27
N THR A 100 -8.85 23.27 3.11
CA THR A 100 -8.53 23.78 4.45
C THR A 100 -7.02 24.03 4.55
N LEU A 101 -6.64 25.18 5.09
CA LEU A 101 -5.25 25.47 5.43
C LEU A 101 -4.91 24.81 6.77
N ALA A 102 -3.86 24.00 6.79
CA ALA A 102 -3.36 23.31 7.97
C ALA A 102 -2.00 23.88 8.37
N TYR A 103 -1.97 24.75 9.39
CA TYR A 103 -0.74 25.50 9.73
C TYR A 103 0.33 24.64 10.40
N ASP A 104 -0.06 23.53 11.03
CA ASP A 104 0.87 22.58 11.67
C ASP A 104 1.58 21.67 10.66
N MET A 105 1.32 21.88 9.36
CA MET A 105 1.79 21.05 8.27
C MET A 105 2.79 21.75 7.34
N ASN A 106 3.45 22.82 7.82
CA ASN A 106 4.39 23.61 7.01
C ASN A 106 5.60 22.83 6.42
N GLU A 107 5.78 21.54 6.78
CA GLU A 107 6.80 20.64 6.22
C GLU A 107 6.21 19.27 5.85
N PHE A 108 4.99 19.25 5.35
CA PHE A 108 4.29 18.03 4.98
C PHE A 108 4.34 17.80 3.47
N TYR A 109 5.08 16.78 3.05
CA TYR A 109 5.31 16.47 1.64
C TYR A 109 4.65 15.17 1.19
N TRP A 110 3.90 14.51 2.08
CA TRP A 110 3.27 13.24 1.77
C TRP A 110 1.96 13.45 1.02
N PRO A 111 1.62 12.58 0.06
CA PRO A 111 0.31 12.60 -0.56
C PRO A 111 -0.77 12.25 0.48
N VAL A 112 -1.88 12.95 0.42
CA VAL A 112 -3.02 12.76 1.32
C VAL A 112 -4.04 11.83 0.70
N ALA A 113 -4.68 11.00 1.51
CA ALA A 113 -5.72 10.09 1.09
C ALA A 113 -7.07 10.80 1.09
N THR A 114 -7.67 11.00 -0.08
CA THR A 114 -8.99 11.65 -0.23
C THR A 114 -10.15 10.66 -0.16
N SER A 115 -9.88 9.39 -0.44
CA SER A 115 -10.85 8.31 -0.22
C SER A 115 -10.13 6.99 0.00
N VAL A 116 -10.70 6.13 0.85
CA VAL A 116 -10.26 4.75 1.06
C VAL A 116 -11.46 3.83 0.82
N SER A 117 -11.29 2.78 0.02
CA SER A 117 -12.35 1.81 -0.23
C SER A 117 -12.55 0.92 1.00
N GLY A 118 -13.80 0.82 1.48
CA GLY A 118 -14.17 0.01 2.63
C GLY A 118 -14.43 0.86 3.89
N ASP A 119 -14.89 0.19 4.95
CA ASP A 119 -15.41 0.86 6.16
C ASP A 119 -14.33 1.13 7.23
N LEU A 120 -13.07 0.79 6.96
CA LEU A 120 -11.98 0.83 7.95
C LEU A 120 -10.90 1.85 7.57
N TYR A 121 -10.97 3.01 8.22
CA TYR A 121 -9.94 4.06 8.21
C TYR A 121 -9.05 3.93 9.46
N LEU A 122 -8.28 2.85 9.53
CA LEU A 122 -7.37 2.61 10.65
C LEU A 122 -5.94 3.06 10.29
N ASP A 123 -5.29 3.73 11.24
CA ASP A 123 -3.86 4.02 11.14
C ASP A 123 -3.03 2.73 11.06
N GLY A 124 -2.04 2.71 10.17
CA GLY A 124 -1.09 1.60 10.02
C GLY A 124 -1.54 0.47 9.09
N ILE A 125 -2.71 0.59 8.44
CA ILE A 125 -3.15 -0.43 7.47
C ILE A 125 -2.40 -0.28 6.14
N GLU A 126 -2.12 -1.42 5.51
CA GLU A 126 -1.57 -1.43 4.16
C GLU A 126 -2.69 -1.21 3.15
N VAL A 127 -2.41 -0.34 2.17
CA VAL A 127 -3.36 0.08 1.13
C VAL A 127 -2.71 -0.09 -0.25
N ARG A 128 -3.53 -0.18 -1.28
CA ARG A 128 -3.09 -0.08 -2.68
C ARG A 128 -3.53 1.25 -3.26
N LEU A 129 -2.70 1.81 -4.13
CA LEU A 129 -3.01 3.06 -4.81
C LEU A 129 -3.94 2.79 -6.00
N SER A 130 -4.88 3.72 -6.23
CA SER A 130 -5.71 3.74 -7.45
C SER A 130 -4.96 4.19 -8.69
#